data_AF-A0A7J8JJQ6-F1
#
_entry.id   AF-A0A7J8JJQ6-F1
#
_cell.length_a   1.000
_cell.length_b   1.000
_cell.length_c   1.000
_cell.angle_alpha   90.00
_cell.angle_beta   90.00
_cell.angle_gamma   90.00
#
_symmetry.space_group_name_H-M   'P 1'
#
loop_
_entity.id
_entity.type
_entity.pdbx_description
1 polymer ?
#
loop_
_entity_poly.entity_id
_entity_poly.type
_entity_poly.pdbx_seq_one_letter_code
_entity_poly.pdbx_strand_id
1 'polypeptide(L)'
;MSASALFVQDHRVQFLTENSKTSLEDATVQIEEMWKTLSEEEKLKYEERAAKDLERYNRQIKRAIDEDSQISLKDGRKKIKPTSSWNLAQKHKLKSSLSHQPKLDELFQSQIEKKKNQSIKIVKIPFSMENFKKKFEKYKKFELEKEDELCLIHNLKFPDAWLITSKTEVMLLNPYRVEEALLFKRLLENHKLPAQPLEKPIILTESLFNGSHYLELLYKMTADDQGYSGSTYLSDPRLTANGFKIKLIPGVSIAENYLEIEGMANCLPFYGVMDLKEILNAILNKNAKEVYECRPRKVTSYLEGEAVRLSRQLPMYLSKEDVQDIINRMKHQFGNEIKGCVHGRPFFHHLTHLPEAT
;
A
#
# COMPACT_ATOMS: atom_id res chain seq x y z
N MET A 1 -13.36 -1.71 31.47
CA MET A 1 -13.75 -0.28 31.32
C MET A 1 -13.76 0.42 32.68
N SER A 2 -13.82 1.76 32.78
CA SER A 2 -13.95 2.45 34.08
C SER A 2 -15.40 2.44 34.60
N ALA A 3 -15.59 2.63 35.91
CA ALA A 3 -16.91 2.64 36.54
C ALA A 3 -17.84 3.73 35.97
N SER A 4 -17.30 4.93 35.75
CA SER A 4 -18.02 6.05 35.13
C SER A 4 -18.43 5.77 33.69
N ALA A 5 -17.60 5.09 32.90
CA ALA A 5 -17.92 4.76 31.52
C ALA A 5 -19.07 3.74 31.41
N LEU A 6 -19.13 2.77 32.33
CA LEU A 6 -20.24 1.81 32.41
C LEU A 6 -21.56 2.51 32.77
N PHE A 7 -21.51 3.45 33.72
CA PHE A 7 -22.68 4.26 34.09
C PHE A 7 -23.18 5.11 32.92
N VAL A 8 -22.27 5.81 32.24
CA VAL A 8 -22.62 6.63 31.06
C VAL A 8 -23.25 5.76 29.98
N GLN A 9 -22.74 4.55 29.73
CA GLN A 9 -23.30 3.65 28.72
C GLN A 9 -24.72 3.18 29.06
N ASP A 10 -24.97 2.76 30.30
CA ASP A 10 -26.28 2.26 30.75
C ASP A 10 -27.34 3.37 30.71
N HIS A 11 -26.99 4.56 31.19
CA HIS A 11 -27.92 5.69 31.30
C HIS A 11 -28.08 6.47 29.99
N ARG A 12 -27.12 6.40 29.06
CA ARG A 12 -27.23 7.05 27.75
C ARG A 12 -28.40 6.51 26.92
N VAL A 13 -28.65 5.20 26.98
CA VAL A 13 -29.77 4.59 26.24
C VAL A 13 -31.12 5.05 26.81
N GLN A 14 -31.23 5.11 28.14
CA GLN A 14 -32.43 5.59 28.82
C GLN A 14 -32.66 7.09 28.55
N PHE A 15 -31.60 7.90 28.70
CA PHE A 15 -31.65 9.34 28.53
C PHE A 15 -32.00 9.76 27.09
N LEU A 16 -31.49 9.07 26.08
CA LEU A 16 -31.82 9.31 24.66
C LEU A 16 -33.27 8.91 24.32
N THR A 17 -33.83 7.93 25.04
CA THR A 17 -35.22 7.51 24.85
C THR A 17 -36.19 8.54 25.43
N GLU A 18 -35.84 9.16 26.56
CA GLU A 18 -36.65 10.18 27.23
C GLU A 18 -36.48 11.57 26.58
N ASN A 19 -35.31 11.87 26.02
CA ASN A 19 -34.98 13.18 25.46
C ASN A 19 -34.54 13.11 23.98
N SER A 20 -35.46 12.65 23.11
CA SER A 20 -35.20 12.39 21.68
C SER A 20 -34.76 13.59 20.82
N LYS A 21 -34.78 14.82 21.36
CA LYS A 21 -34.37 16.05 20.66
C LYS A 21 -33.00 16.60 21.08
N THR A 22 -32.31 15.97 22.04
CA THR A 22 -31.05 16.48 22.58
C THR A 22 -29.86 15.92 21.81
N SER A 23 -28.84 16.75 21.57
CA SER A 23 -27.60 16.32 20.93
C SER A 23 -26.90 15.23 21.75
N LEU A 24 -26.24 14.32 21.05
CA LEU A 24 -25.55 13.16 21.62
C LEU A 24 -24.44 13.54 22.60
N GLU A 25 -23.78 14.67 22.33
CA GLU A 25 -22.67 15.22 23.13
C GLU A 25 -23.19 15.90 24.40
N ASP A 26 -24.29 16.64 24.31
CA ASP A 26 -24.93 17.28 25.46
C ASP A 26 -25.53 16.24 26.43
N ALA A 27 -26.08 15.15 25.90
CA ALA A 27 -26.56 14.02 26.70
C ALA A 27 -25.43 13.38 27.52
N THR A 28 -24.24 13.21 26.92
CA THR A 28 -23.10 12.64 27.66
C THR A 28 -22.60 13.54 28.79
N VAL A 29 -22.57 14.86 28.58
CA VAL A 29 -22.15 15.82 29.61
C VAL A 29 -23.12 15.80 30.80
N GLN A 30 -24.43 15.76 30.53
CA GLN A 30 -25.45 15.71 31.59
C GLN A 30 -25.38 14.41 32.41
N ILE A 31 -25.13 13.27 31.75
CA ILE A 31 -24.99 11.97 32.44
C ILE A 31 -23.69 11.91 33.25
N GLU A 32 -22.61 12.53 32.78
CA GLU A 32 -21.37 12.66 33.56
C GLU A 32 -21.56 13.55 34.80
N GLU A 33 -22.41 14.57 34.72
CA GLU A 33 -22.77 15.39 35.88
C GLU A 33 -23.62 14.60 36.89
N MET A 34 -24.56 13.78 36.41
CA MET A 34 -25.33 12.84 37.25
C MET A 34 -24.42 11.83 37.97
N TRP A 35 -23.36 11.35 37.31
CA TRP A 35 -22.36 10.45 37.93
C TRP A 35 -21.63 11.12 39.10
N LYS A 36 -21.33 12.42 39.00
CA LYS A 36 -20.66 13.17 40.09
C LYS A 36 -21.56 13.31 41.32
N THR A 37 -22.86 13.47 41.10
CA THR A 37 -23.87 13.59 42.17
C THR A 37 -24.39 12.25 42.71
N LEU A 38 -23.95 11.12 42.15
CA LEU A 38 -24.39 9.79 42.54
C LEU A 38 -23.94 9.44 43.98
N SER A 39 -24.75 8.65 44.68
CA SER A 39 -24.41 8.17 46.02
C SER A 39 -23.19 7.23 46.00
N GLU A 40 -22.43 7.20 47.09
CA GLU A 40 -21.23 6.33 47.20
C GLU A 40 -21.58 4.84 47.09
N GLU A 41 -22.78 4.45 47.54
CA GLU A 41 -23.30 3.08 47.45
C GLU A 41 -23.56 2.63 46.00
N GLU A 42 -24.10 3.53 45.17
CA GLU A 42 -24.35 3.27 43.75
C GLU A 42 -23.05 3.31 42.95
N LYS A 43 -22.11 4.23 43.27
CA LYS A 43 -20.79 4.25 42.65
C LYS A 43 -20.03 2.94 42.91
N LEU A 44 -20.07 2.43 44.14
CA LEU A 44 -19.43 1.18 44.53
C LEU A 44 -19.93 -0.02 43.70
N LYS A 45 -21.22 -0.05 43.35
CA LYS A 45 -21.81 -1.08 42.47
C LYS A 45 -21.20 -1.05 41.06
N TYR A 46 -20.94 0.14 40.50
CA TYR A 46 -20.29 0.29 39.20
C TYR A 46 -18.79 0.03 39.25
N GLU A 47 -18.13 0.33 40.37
CA GLU A 47 -16.73 -0.03 40.61
C GLU A 47 -16.53 -1.54 40.71
N GLU A 48 -17.41 -2.26 41.41
CA GLU A 48 -17.37 -3.72 41.48
C GLU A 48 -17.60 -4.35 40.10
N ARG A 49 -18.52 -3.79 39.31
CA ARG A 49 -18.74 -4.22 37.90
C ARG A 49 -17.51 -3.95 37.03
N ALA A 50 -16.87 -2.79 37.16
CA ALA A 50 -15.65 -2.46 36.44
C ALA A 50 -14.48 -3.39 36.82
N ALA A 51 -14.36 -3.74 38.10
CA ALA A 51 -13.37 -4.70 38.59
C ALA A 51 -13.60 -6.10 38.01
N LYS A 52 -14.85 -6.58 37.99
CA LYS A 52 -15.23 -7.87 37.38
C LYS A 52 -14.97 -7.90 35.88
N ASP A 53 -15.23 -6.80 35.18
CA ASP A 53 -14.95 -6.67 33.75
C ASP A 53 -13.44 -6.70 33.46
N LEU A 54 -12.65 -6.01 34.28
CA LEU A 54 -11.18 -6.03 34.21
C LEU A 54 -10.64 -7.45 34.46
N GLU A 55 -11.17 -8.16 35.46
CA GLU A 55 -10.77 -9.54 35.75
C GLU A 55 -11.14 -10.49 34.60
N ARG A 56 -12.32 -10.31 33.99
CA ARG A 56 -12.74 -11.06 32.80
C ARG A 56 -11.77 -10.82 31.65
N TYR A 57 -11.41 -9.57 31.37
CA TYR A 57 -10.47 -9.21 30.33
C TYR A 57 -9.09 -9.83 30.59
N ASN A 58 -8.56 -9.70 31.81
CA ASN A 58 -7.29 -10.30 32.20
C ASN A 58 -7.31 -11.83 32.04
N ARG A 59 -8.44 -12.49 32.36
CA ARG A 59 -8.61 -13.93 32.16
C ARG A 59 -8.65 -14.30 30.67
N GLN A 60 -9.24 -13.47 29.81
CA GLN A 60 -9.23 -13.68 28.35
C GLN A 60 -7.84 -13.51 27.76
N ILE A 61 -7.11 -12.47 28.16
CA ILE A 61 -5.72 -12.25 27.75
C ILE A 61 -4.84 -13.42 28.20
N LYS A 62 -5.00 -13.90 29.44
CA LYS A 62 -4.27 -15.07 29.94
C LYS A 62 -4.56 -16.33 29.11
N ARG A 63 -5.84 -16.60 28.78
CA ARG A 63 -6.21 -17.72 27.91
C ARG A 63 -5.63 -17.59 26.49
N ALA A 64 -5.64 -16.39 25.90
CA ALA A 64 -5.06 -16.16 24.58
C ALA A 64 -3.54 -16.39 24.58
N ILE A 65 -2.84 -15.97 25.64
CA ILE A 65 -1.40 -16.24 25.81
C ILE A 65 -1.15 -17.74 26.01
N ASP A 66 -1.97 -18.42 26.80
CA ASP A 66 -1.87 -19.85 27.04
C ASP A 66 -2.18 -20.66 25.76
N GLU A 67 -3.16 -20.25 24.95
CA GLU A 67 -3.47 -20.85 23.64
C GLU A 67 -2.35 -20.62 22.61
N ASP A 68 -1.77 -19.41 22.55
CA ASP A 68 -0.61 -19.10 21.71
C ASP A 68 0.62 -19.92 22.14
N SER A 69 0.74 -20.23 23.44
CA SER A 69 1.80 -21.10 23.98
C SER A 69 1.60 -22.59 23.63
N GLN A 70 0.34 -23.06 23.52
CA GLN A 70 0.02 -24.43 23.10
C GLN A 70 0.19 -24.61 21.57
N ILE A 71 -0.12 -23.58 20.78
CA ILE A 71 0.17 -23.56 19.33
C ILE A 71 1.69 -23.52 19.09
N SER A 72 2.44 -22.82 19.95
CA SER A 72 3.92 -22.76 19.95
C SER A 72 4.62 -24.07 20.36
N LEU A 73 3.92 -25.08 20.91
CA LEU A 73 4.53 -26.37 21.24
C LEU A 73 4.66 -27.32 20.03
N LYS A 74 4.10 -26.97 18.86
CA LYS A 74 4.30 -27.70 17.60
C LYS A 74 5.32 -27.08 16.64
N ASP A 75 5.74 -25.83 16.86
CA ASP A 75 6.81 -25.22 16.07
C ASP A 75 7.86 -24.56 16.96
N GLY A 76 9.03 -25.19 17.03
CA GLY A 76 10.13 -24.73 17.85
C GLY A 76 10.73 -23.43 17.32
N ARG A 77 10.59 -22.34 18.08
CA ARG A 77 11.69 -21.54 18.69
C ARG A 77 11.23 -20.14 19.12
N LYS A 78 11.34 -19.93 20.43
CA LYS A 78 11.76 -18.73 21.19
C LYS A 78 11.34 -17.35 20.63
N LYS A 79 10.35 -16.73 21.27
CA LYS A 79 10.13 -15.27 21.25
C LYS A 79 10.65 -14.59 22.52
N ILE A 80 11.21 -13.41 22.28
CA ILE A 80 11.65 -12.39 23.24
C ILE A 80 10.42 -11.61 23.71
N LYS A 81 10.37 -11.28 25.00
CA LYS A 81 9.27 -10.56 25.68
C LYS A 81 9.14 -9.10 25.22
N PRO A 82 7.92 -8.52 25.22
CA PRO A 82 7.72 -7.09 25.03
C PRO A 82 8.02 -6.32 26.33
N THR A 83 8.69 -5.19 26.17
CA THR A 83 8.91 -4.16 27.19
C THR A 83 7.69 -3.26 27.31
N SER A 84 7.11 -3.14 28.50
CA SER A 84 6.56 -1.87 28.96
C SER A 84 6.65 -1.77 30.49
N SER A 85 7.14 -0.60 30.89
CA SER A 85 7.32 -0.02 32.22
C SER A 85 6.41 -0.51 33.36
N TRP A 86 7.03 -1.09 34.39
CA TRP A 86 6.78 -0.67 35.78
C TRP A 86 8.01 -0.98 36.64
N ASN A 87 8.79 0.06 36.92
CA ASN A 87 9.66 0.10 38.08
C ASN A 87 8.88 0.80 39.19
N LEU A 88 8.52 0.05 40.25
CA LEU A 88 8.38 0.66 41.57
C LEU A 88 9.00 -0.28 42.59
N ALA A 89 9.82 0.32 43.44
CA ALA A 89 10.81 -0.31 44.28
C ALA A 89 10.20 -1.23 45.34
N GLN A 90 10.90 -2.33 45.63
CA GLN A 90 11.16 -2.73 47.01
C GLN A 90 12.43 -3.58 47.08
N LYS A 91 13.47 -2.98 47.66
CA LYS A 91 14.70 -3.67 48.08
C LYS A 91 14.37 -4.55 49.27
N HIS A 92 14.62 -5.86 49.15
CA HIS A 92 15.05 -6.67 50.28
C HIS A 92 16.26 -7.51 49.85
N LYS A 93 17.44 -7.11 50.38
CA LYS A 93 18.63 -7.97 50.45
C LYS A 93 18.31 -9.14 51.36
N LEU A 94 18.58 -10.39 50.95
CA LEU A 94 18.93 -11.48 51.87
C LEU A 94 19.74 -12.57 51.16
N LYS A 95 21.01 -12.64 51.56
CA LYS A 95 21.89 -13.80 51.74
C LYS A 95 21.96 -14.87 50.63
N SER A 96 23.10 -14.90 49.95
CA SER A 96 23.62 -16.08 49.26
C SER A 96 24.11 -17.13 50.27
N SER A 97 23.45 -18.28 50.32
CA SER A 97 23.96 -19.47 51.01
C SER A 97 23.88 -20.69 50.10
N LEU A 98 25.05 -21.13 49.67
CA LEU A 98 25.53 -22.52 49.58
C LEU A 98 24.74 -23.58 48.79
N SER A 99 25.40 -24.02 47.71
CA SER A 99 25.56 -25.41 47.26
C SER A 99 24.31 -26.17 46.77
N HIS A 100 23.92 -25.90 45.51
CA HIS A 100 23.14 -26.83 44.69
C HIS A 100 24.00 -27.62 43.68
N GLN A 101 25.34 -27.60 43.81
CA GLN A 101 26.22 -28.38 42.94
C GLN A 101 25.91 -29.89 42.92
N PRO A 102 25.64 -30.58 44.05
CA PRO A 102 25.37 -32.02 43.98
C PRO A 102 24.06 -32.37 43.24
N LYS A 103 23.03 -31.50 43.32
CA LYS A 103 21.78 -31.68 42.57
C LYS A 103 21.94 -31.43 41.07
N LEU A 104 22.89 -30.58 40.69
CA LEU A 104 23.20 -30.33 39.28
C LEU A 104 24.02 -31.48 38.70
N ASP A 105 24.99 -32.03 39.44
CA ASP A 105 25.79 -33.17 39.00
C ASP A 105 24.93 -34.44 38.83
N GLU A 106 23.95 -34.67 39.70
CA GLU A 106 22.96 -35.76 39.58
C GLU A 106 22.04 -35.57 38.35
N LEU A 107 21.70 -34.31 38.02
CA LEU A 107 20.96 -33.94 36.81
C LEU A 107 21.78 -34.12 35.53
N PHE A 108 23.09 -33.82 35.56
CA PHE A 108 23.99 -34.01 34.42
C PHE A 108 24.31 -35.50 34.20
N GLN A 109 24.52 -36.28 35.25
CA GLN A 109 24.76 -37.73 35.15
C GLN A 109 23.51 -38.48 34.66
N SER A 110 22.32 -38.14 35.15
CA SER A 110 21.07 -38.75 34.68
C SER A 110 20.72 -38.41 33.22
N GLN A 111 21.20 -37.28 32.69
CA GLN A 111 21.11 -36.97 31.25
C GLN A 111 22.15 -37.72 30.40
N ILE A 112 23.32 -38.04 30.96
CA ILE A 112 24.37 -38.81 30.27
C ILE A 112 23.97 -40.29 30.16
N GLU A 113 23.37 -40.87 31.20
CA GLU A 113 22.85 -42.25 31.15
C GLU A 113 21.65 -42.39 30.21
N LYS A 114 20.73 -41.40 30.18
CA LYS A 114 19.60 -41.39 29.23
C LYS A 114 20.01 -41.18 27.77
N LYS A 115 21.20 -40.60 27.51
CA LYS A 115 21.73 -40.43 26.14
C LYS A 115 22.42 -41.66 25.57
N LYS A 116 22.77 -42.68 26.37
CA LYS A 116 23.44 -43.88 25.85
C LYS A 116 22.52 -44.86 25.11
N ASN A 117 21.19 -44.75 25.23
CA ASN A 117 20.24 -45.69 24.60
C ASN A 117 19.33 -45.07 23.52
N GLN A 118 19.60 -43.86 23.04
CA GLN A 118 18.94 -43.37 21.82
C GLN A 118 19.87 -43.60 20.63
N SER A 119 19.62 -44.69 19.90
CA SER A 119 20.25 -44.92 18.60
C SER A 119 19.88 -43.77 17.67
N ILE A 120 20.81 -42.83 17.50
CA ILE A 120 20.69 -41.78 16.49
C ILE A 120 20.60 -42.51 15.14
N LYS A 121 19.43 -42.46 14.49
CA LYS A 121 19.24 -43.04 13.15
C LYS A 121 20.11 -42.25 12.17
N ILE A 122 21.31 -42.76 11.89
CA ILE A 122 22.18 -42.23 10.84
C ILE A 122 21.59 -42.68 9.50
N VAL A 123 20.86 -41.78 8.85
CA VAL A 123 20.38 -41.98 7.48
C VAL A 123 21.53 -41.62 6.55
N LYS A 124 22.10 -42.62 5.87
CA LYS A 124 23.07 -42.40 4.80
C LYS A 124 22.31 -41.93 3.57
N ILE A 125 22.30 -40.62 3.33
CA ILE A 125 21.75 -40.04 2.12
C ILE A 125 22.80 -40.23 1.01
N PRO A 126 22.49 -40.89 -0.11
CA PRO A 126 23.40 -40.96 -1.24
C PRO A 126 23.55 -39.55 -1.83
N PHE A 127 24.66 -38.89 -1.50
CA PHE A 127 25.04 -37.61 -2.08
C PHE A 127 26.26 -37.84 -2.97
N SER A 128 26.21 -37.35 -4.21
CA SER A 128 27.35 -37.32 -5.10
C SER A 128 27.73 -35.86 -5.31
N MET A 129 28.92 -35.50 -4.82
CA MET A 129 29.48 -34.16 -4.98
C MET A 129 29.67 -33.81 -6.46
N GLU A 130 29.90 -34.80 -7.30
CA GLU A 130 30.02 -34.63 -8.75
C GLU A 130 28.67 -34.31 -9.40
N ASN A 131 27.58 -34.96 -8.98
CA ASN A 131 26.24 -34.63 -9.46
C ASN A 131 25.77 -33.26 -8.96
N PHE A 132 26.13 -32.88 -7.73
CA PHE A 132 25.89 -31.54 -7.21
C PHE A 132 26.67 -30.50 -8.02
N LYS A 133 27.97 -30.71 -8.27
CA LYS A 133 28.80 -29.85 -9.11
C LYS A 133 28.26 -29.77 -10.54
N LYS A 134 27.83 -30.89 -11.15
CA LYS A 134 27.23 -30.89 -12.50
C LYS A 134 25.91 -30.13 -12.55
N LYS A 135 25.04 -30.28 -11.55
CA LYS A 135 23.81 -29.47 -11.44
C LYS A 135 24.15 -28.00 -11.22
N PHE A 136 25.11 -27.70 -10.34
CA PHE A 136 25.56 -26.35 -10.05
C PHE A 136 26.17 -25.67 -11.29
N GLU A 137 27.05 -26.34 -12.03
CA GLU A 137 27.61 -25.84 -13.29
C GLU A 137 26.54 -25.67 -14.37
N LYS A 138 25.49 -26.51 -14.39
CA LYS A 138 24.34 -26.34 -15.28
C LYS A 138 23.52 -25.09 -14.90
N TYR A 139 23.35 -24.81 -13.60
CA TYR A 139 22.72 -23.56 -13.13
C TYR A 139 23.62 -22.34 -13.37
N LYS A 140 24.93 -22.46 -13.18
CA LYS A 140 25.93 -21.42 -13.40
C LYS A 140 26.03 -21.02 -14.88
N LYS A 141 25.92 -22.00 -15.80
CA LYS A 141 25.79 -21.74 -17.24
C LYS A 141 24.48 -21.02 -17.61
N PHE A 142 23.41 -21.21 -16.84
CA PHE A 142 22.14 -20.51 -17.03
C PHE A 142 22.18 -19.06 -16.49
N GLU A 143 22.98 -18.79 -15.46
CA GLU A 143 23.23 -17.45 -14.90
C GLU A 143 24.26 -16.64 -15.71
N LEU A 144 25.23 -17.30 -16.38
CA LEU A 144 26.29 -16.61 -17.13
C LEU A 144 25.79 -15.82 -18.35
N GLU A 145 24.56 -16.04 -18.82
CA GLU A 145 23.97 -15.29 -19.93
C GLU A 145 23.30 -13.97 -19.48
N LYS A 146 23.26 -13.68 -18.18
CA LYS A 146 22.62 -12.48 -17.64
C LYS A 146 23.61 -11.64 -16.85
N GLU A 147 24.45 -10.91 -17.58
CA GLU A 147 25.57 -10.16 -17.03
C GLU A 147 25.21 -9.00 -16.08
N ASP A 148 23.94 -8.68 -15.79
CA ASP A 148 23.55 -7.59 -14.85
C ASP A 148 22.43 -7.99 -13.86
N GLU A 149 22.47 -9.22 -13.33
CA GLU A 149 21.41 -9.69 -12.43
C GLU A 149 21.53 -9.21 -10.98
N LEU A 150 20.70 -8.21 -10.65
CA LEU A 150 20.14 -8.03 -9.31
C LEU A 150 19.63 -9.36 -8.75
N CYS A 151 20.32 -9.92 -7.76
CA CYS A 151 19.96 -11.18 -7.12
C CYS A 151 19.15 -10.93 -5.85
N LEU A 152 17.97 -11.55 -5.74
CA LEU A 152 17.11 -11.51 -4.56
C LEU A 152 17.64 -12.45 -3.47
N ILE A 153 18.13 -11.87 -2.36
CA ILE A 153 18.69 -12.63 -1.24
C ILE A 153 17.63 -12.99 -0.23
N HIS A 154 16.97 -11.98 0.36
CA HIS A 154 16.09 -12.20 1.50
C HIS A 154 14.99 -11.13 1.62
N ASN A 155 13.82 -11.56 2.09
CA ASN A 155 12.75 -10.67 2.51
C ASN A 155 12.99 -10.25 3.97
N LEU A 156 13.16 -8.95 4.22
CA LEU A 156 13.13 -8.42 5.58
C LEU A 156 11.66 -8.32 6.00
N LYS A 157 11.26 -9.08 7.02
CA LYS A 157 9.89 -9.12 7.59
C LYS A 157 9.42 -7.79 8.24
N PHE A 158 10.09 -6.68 7.92
CA PHE A 158 9.83 -5.31 8.33
C PHE A 158 10.07 -4.39 7.13
N PRO A 159 9.24 -3.34 7.00
CA PRO A 159 8.19 -3.26 5.97
C PRO A 159 8.61 -3.86 4.61
N ASP A 160 8.28 -5.15 4.39
CA ASP A 160 8.42 -5.97 3.16
C ASP A 160 9.49 -5.47 2.16
N ALA A 161 10.67 -5.20 2.70
CA ALA A 161 11.80 -4.65 1.97
C ALA A 161 12.76 -5.80 1.66
N TRP A 162 13.21 -5.86 0.42
CA TRP A 162 13.97 -6.98 -0.10
C TRP A 162 15.45 -6.64 -0.17
N LEU A 163 16.28 -7.51 0.39
CA LEU A 163 17.72 -7.41 0.26
C LEU A 163 18.12 -7.94 -1.13
N ILE A 164 18.78 -7.09 -1.89
CA ILE A 164 19.23 -7.38 -3.25
C ILE A 164 20.71 -7.11 -3.36
N THR A 165 21.42 -7.94 -4.12
CA THR A 165 22.81 -7.67 -4.48
C THR A 165 22.96 -7.43 -5.96
N SER A 166 23.74 -6.39 -6.28
CA SER A 166 24.45 -6.25 -7.55
C SER A 166 25.86 -6.86 -7.42
N LYS A 167 26.62 -6.89 -8.51
CA LYS A 167 28.01 -7.39 -8.52
C LYS A 167 28.92 -6.68 -7.50
N THR A 168 28.68 -5.40 -7.28
CA THR A 168 29.55 -4.52 -6.47
C THR A 168 28.91 -4.07 -5.16
N GLU A 169 27.61 -4.27 -4.97
CA GLU A 169 26.84 -3.58 -3.93
C GLU A 169 25.69 -4.43 -3.39
N VAL A 170 25.43 -4.26 -2.09
CA VAL A 170 24.23 -4.75 -1.40
C VAL A 170 23.28 -3.56 -1.24
N MET A 171 22.03 -3.75 -1.64
CA MET A 171 20.98 -2.73 -1.66
C MET A 171 19.68 -3.26 -1.04
N LEU A 172 18.85 -2.33 -0.61
CA LEU A 172 17.49 -2.57 -0.15
C LEU A 172 16.49 -2.10 -1.20
N LEU A 173 15.68 -3.01 -1.73
CA LEU A 173 14.57 -2.72 -2.63
C LEU A 173 13.26 -2.61 -1.87
N ASN A 174 12.49 -1.57 -2.18
CA ASN A 174 11.07 -1.54 -1.83
C ASN A 174 10.23 -1.90 -3.08
N PRO A 175 9.64 -3.10 -3.14
CA PRO A 175 8.92 -3.56 -4.33
C PRO A 175 7.66 -2.72 -4.63
N TYR A 176 6.98 -2.22 -3.60
CA TYR A 176 5.79 -1.37 -3.77
C TYR A 176 6.12 -0.05 -4.47
N ARG A 177 7.29 0.55 -4.19
CA ARG A 177 7.73 1.78 -4.90
C ARG A 177 7.97 1.54 -6.39
N VAL A 178 8.47 0.36 -6.74
CA VAL A 178 8.68 -0.04 -8.13
C VAL A 178 7.33 -0.28 -8.80
N GLU A 179 6.42 -0.99 -8.13
CA GLU A 179 5.08 -1.24 -8.65
C GLU A 179 4.27 0.06 -8.82
N GLU A 180 4.39 1.01 -7.89
CA GLU A 180 3.82 2.37 -8.03
C GLU A 180 4.27 3.04 -9.32
N ALA A 181 5.57 3.04 -9.60
CA ALA A 181 6.10 3.65 -10.81
C ALA A 181 5.62 2.91 -12.07
N LEU A 182 5.65 1.58 -12.07
CA LEU A 182 5.19 0.76 -13.19
C LEU A 182 3.70 0.98 -13.49
N LEU A 183 2.87 1.02 -12.44
CA LEU A 183 1.44 1.31 -12.55
C LEU A 183 1.23 2.73 -13.08
N PHE A 184 1.96 3.71 -12.57
CA PHE A 184 1.84 5.09 -13.03
C PHE A 184 2.18 5.24 -14.52
N LYS A 185 3.29 4.66 -14.98
CA LYS A 185 3.65 4.66 -16.42
C LYS A 185 2.53 4.05 -17.26
N ARG A 186 2.03 2.88 -16.86
CA ARG A 186 0.92 2.19 -17.54
C ARG A 186 -0.35 3.05 -17.59
N LEU A 187 -0.69 3.71 -16.48
CA LEU A 187 -1.87 4.57 -16.38
C LEU A 187 -1.72 5.80 -17.27
N LEU A 188 -0.55 6.43 -17.29
CA LEU A 188 -0.29 7.62 -18.09
C LEU A 188 -0.50 7.34 -19.59
N GLU A 189 0.01 6.21 -20.06
CA GLU A 189 -0.06 5.76 -21.46
C GLU A 189 -1.48 5.31 -21.84
N ASN A 190 -2.15 4.50 -21.02
CA ASN A 190 -3.31 3.72 -21.46
C ASN A 190 -4.65 4.10 -20.80
N HIS A 191 -4.65 4.80 -19.67
CA HIS A 191 -5.86 5.01 -18.90
C HIS A 191 -6.82 5.98 -19.59
N LYS A 192 -8.06 5.55 -19.85
CA LYS A 192 -9.10 6.43 -20.41
C LYS A 192 -10.00 6.95 -19.30
N LEU A 193 -10.05 8.27 -19.13
CA LEU A 193 -10.93 8.89 -18.16
C LEU A 193 -12.39 8.77 -18.62
N PRO A 194 -13.32 8.29 -17.77
CA PRO A 194 -14.72 8.20 -18.15
C PRO A 194 -15.33 9.60 -18.29
N ALA A 195 -15.80 9.93 -19.50
CA ALA A 195 -16.53 11.16 -19.75
C ALA A 195 -17.99 10.99 -19.34
N GLN A 196 -18.50 11.88 -18.49
CA GLN A 196 -19.92 11.94 -18.14
C GLN A 196 -20.61 13.06 -18.93
N PRO A 197 -21.87 12.86 -19.38
CA PRO A 197 -22.61 13.88 -20.09
C PRO A 197 -22.90 15.08 -19.17
N LEU A 198 -22.81 16.28 -19.72
CA LEU A 198 -23.11 17.53 -19.04
C LEU A 198 -24.59 17.86 -19.11
N GLU A 199 -25.12 18.45 -18.04
CA GLU A 199 -26.51 18.96 -18.03
C GLU A 199 -26.71 20.09 -19.06
N LYS A 200 -25.68 20.91 -19.26
CA LYS A 200 -25.64 21.98 -20.26
C LYS A 200 -24.37 21.82 -21.10
N PRO A 201 -24.48 21.48 -22.39
CA PRO A 201 -23.34 21.44 -23.29
C PRO A 201 -22.62 22.79 -23.33
N ILE A 202 -21.29 22.75 -23.39
CA ILE A 202 -20.47 23.96 -23.45
C ILE A 202 -20.10 24.23 -24.90
N ILE A 203 -20.61 25.32 -25.47
CA ILE A 203 -20.26 25.75 -26.82
C ILE A 203 -18.84 26.30 -26.82
N LEU A 204 -17.99 25.75 -27.68
CA LEU A 204 -16.62 26.20 -27.85
C LEU A 204 -16.58 27.47 -28.71
N THR A 205 -16.26 28.59 -28.09
CA THR A 205 -16.08 29.89 -28.78
C THR A 205 -14.62 30.34 -28.70
N GLU A 206 -14.21 31.21 -29.63
CA GLU A 206 -12.86 31.78 -29.67
C GLU A 206 -12.48 32.50 -28.36
N SER A 207 -13.48 33.08 -27.69
CA SER A 207 -13.31 33.77 -26.41
C SER A 207 -12.83 32.86 -25.28
N LEU A 208 -13.17 31.56 -25.32
CA LEU A 208 -12.77 30.60 -24.28
C LEU A 208 -11.29 30.22 -24.37
N PHE A 209 -10.72 30.27 -25.57
CA PHE A 209 -9.34 29.83 -25.80
C PHE A 209 -8.34 30.98 -26.02
N ASN A 210 -8.83 32.23 -26.08
CA ASN A 210 -8.07 33.42 -26.47
C ASN A 210 -7.42 33.27 -27.86
N GLY A 211 -8.13 32.68 -28.83
CA GLY A 211 -7.65 32.54 -30.21
C GLY A 211 -8.39 31.48 -31.03
N SER A 212 -8.37 31.64 -32.36
CA SER A 212 -9.01 30.74 -33.35
C SER A 212 -8.20 29.48 -33.62
N HIS A 213 -6.89 29.51 -33.38
CA HIS A 213 -5.95 28.42 -33.75
C HIS A 213 -6.28 27.07 -33.10
N TYR A 214 -6.88 27.08 -31.91
CA TYR A 214 -7.34 25.86 -31.23
C TYR A 214 -8.61 25.28 -31.85
N LEU A 215 -9.53 26.15 -32.29
CA LEU A 215 -10.75 25.71 -33.00
C LEU A 215 -10.39 25.17 -34.37
N GLU A 216 -9.53 25.87 -35.12
CA GLU A 216 -9.01 25.40 -36.41
C GLU A 216 -8.36 24.01 -36.31
N LEU A 217 -7.62 23.75 -35.21
CA LEU A 217 -7.05 22.43 -34.93
C LEU A 217 -8.14 21.37 -34.72
N LEU A 218 -9.17 21.67 -33.94
CA LEU A 218 -10.30 20.76 -33.72
C LEU A 218 -11.06 20.48 -35.03
N TYR A 219 -11.27 21.49 -35.87
CA TYR A 219 -11.89 21.31 -37.19
C TYR A 219 -11.03 20.45 -38.13
N LYS A 220 -9.70 20.60 -38.11
CA LYS A 220 -8.79 19.71 -38.86
C LYS A 220 -8.92 18.26 -38.40
N MET A 221 -8.95 18.02 -37.08
CA MET A 221 -9.16 16.68 -36.51
C MET A 221 -10.50 16.07 -36.94
N THR A 222 -11.56 16.88 -37.04
CA THR A 222 -12.87 16.38 -37.51
C THR A 222 -12.90 16.04 -39.00
N ALA A 223 -12.11 16.73 -39.83
CA ALA A 223 -12.05 16.47 -41.27
C ALA A 223 -11.40 15.12 -41.58
N ASP A 224 -10.43 14.69 -40.77
CA ASP A 224 -9.77 13.38 -40.92
C ASP A 224 -10.68 12.21 -40.51
N ASP A 225 -11.58 12.40 -39.53
CA ASP A 225 -12.51 11.37 -39.04
C ASP A 225 -13.71 11.11 -39.98
N GLN A 226 -14.10 12.09 -40.81
CA GLN A 226 -15.27 11.99 -41.71
C GLN A 226 -15.12 10.99 -42.86
N GLY A 227 -13.92 10.44 -43.10
CA GLY A 227 -13.67 9.51 -44.20
C GLY A 227 -14.29 8.12 -44.05
N TYR A 228 -14.69 7.71 -42.83
CA TYR A 228 -15.07 6.31 -42.55
C TYR A 228 -16.32 6.11 -41.69
N SER A 229 -16.82 7.15 -41.01
CA SER A 229 -17.98 7.06 -40.12
C SER A 229 -18.70 8.40 -40.07
N GLY A 230 -20.02 8.43 -40.27
CA GLY A 230 -20.85 9.62 -40.08
C GLY A 230 -20.97 10.08 -38.61
N SER A 231 -19.99 9.74 -37.77
CA SER A 231 -19.95 10.12 -36.37
C SER A 231 -19.65 11.61 -36.23
N THR A 232 -20.62 12.33 -35.69
CA THR A 232 -20.56 13.74 -35.30
C THR A 232 -19.55 14.03 -34.17
N TYR A 233 -18.87 13.01 -33.65
CA TYR A 233 -17.98 13.09 -32.50
C TYR A 233 -16.52 13.02 -32.90
N LEU A 234 -15.69 13.77 -32.18
CA LEU A 234 -14.23 13.69 -32.34
C LEU A 234 -13.72 12.38 -31.71
N SER A 235 -13.02 11.57 -32.50
CA SER A 235 -12.51 10.26 -32.08
C SER A 235 -11.06 10.29 -31.61
N ASP A 236 -10.40 11.45 -31.65
CA ASP A 236 -8.97 11.59 -31.32
C ASP A 236 -8.68 11.00 -29.92
N PRO A 237 -7.78 10.00 -29.82
CA PRO A 237 -7.41 9.37 -28.56
C PRO A 237 -6.92 10.37 -27.50
N ARG A 238 -6.26 11.46 -27.91
CA ARG A 238 -5.72 12.48 -27.01
C ARG A 238 -6.82 13.29 -26.33
N LEU A 239 -7.98 13.42 -26.96
CA LEU A 239 -9.15 14.10 -26.38
C LEU A 239 -10.00 13.10 -25.57
N THR A 240 -10.32 11.96 -26.18
CA THR A 240 -11.21 10.95 -25.59
C THR A 240 -10.59 10.26 -24.38
N ALA A 241 -9.29 9.94 -24.39
CA ALA A 241 -8.61 9.33 -23.24
C ALA A 241 -8.42 10.31 -22.07
N ASN A 242 -8.42 11.62 -22.35
CA ASN A 242 -8.49 12.67 -21.33
C ASN A 242 -9.93 12.98 -20.89
N GLY A 243 -10.90 12.18 -21.33
CA GLY A 243 -12.27 12.23 -20.88
C GLY A 243 -13.06 13.41 -21.45
N PHE A 244 -12.70 13.93 -22.62
CA PHE A 244 -13.51 14.91 -23.33
C PHE A 244 -14.32 14.24 -24.45
N LYS A 245 -15.62 14.50 -24.45
CA LYS A 245 -16.54 14.11 -25.52
C LYS A 245 -17.02 15.37 -26.24
N ILE A 246 -16.42 15.62 -27.40
CA ILE A 246 -16.68 16.81 -28.21
C ILE A 246 -17.48 16.40 -29.44
N LYS A 247 -18.50 17.18 -29.75
CA LYS A 247 -19.42 16.96 -30.86
C LYS A 247 -19.41 18.17 -31.79
N LEU A 248 -19.40 17.91 -33.09
CA LEU A 248 -19.46 18.91 -34.16
C LEU A 248 -20.90 19.05 -34.62
N ILE A 249 -21.60 20.11 -34.23
CA ILE A 249 -22.95 20.35 -34.76
C ILE A 249 -22.84 21.01 -36.14
N PRO A 250 -23.37 20.38 -37.21
CA PRO A 250 -23.43 21.01 -38.50
C PRO A 250 -24.44 22.15 -38.48
N GLY A 251 -24.01 23.34 -38.92
CA GLY A 251 -24.89 24.50 -39.11
C GLY A 251 -25.61 24.45 -40.46
N VAL A 252 -26.37 25.49 -40.80
CA VAL A 252 -27.10 25.58 -42.08
C VAL A 252 -26.12 25.76 -43.26
N SER A 253 -24.89 26.20 -42.95
CA SER A 253 -23.74 26.28 -43.86
C SER A 253 -22.47 25.76 -43.18
N ILE A 254 -21.44 25.39 -43.96
CA ILE A 254 -20.13 24.91 -43.45
C ILE A 254 -19.47 25.93 -42.48
N ALA A 255 -19.72 27.23 -42.69
CA ALA A 255 -19.23 28.33 -41.85
C ALA A 255 -19.98 28.47 -40.51
N GLU A 256 -21.15 27.84 -40.36
CA GLU A 256 -21.95 27.86 -39.13
C GLU A 256 -21.77 26.60 -38.28
N ASN A 257 -20.89 25.68 -38.70
CA ASN A 257 -20.56 24.50 -37.91
C ASN A 257 -19.89 24.94 -36.61
N TYR A 258 -20.39 24.49 -35.46
CA TYR A 258 -19.79 24.79 -34.16
C TYR A 258 -19.53 23.51 -33.36
N LEU A 259 -18.59 23.60 -32.43
CA LEU A 259 -18.20 22.49 -31.57
C LEU A 259 -18.79 22.68 -30.18
N GLU A 260 -19.35 21.60 -29.62
CA GLU A 260 -19.84 21.56 -28.25
C GLU A 260 -19.16 20.45 -27.45
N ILE A 261 -18.84 20.73 -26.18
CA ILE A 261 -18.48 19.70 -25.21
C ILE A 261 -19.79 19.14 -24.67
N GLU A 262 -20.12 17.91 -25.06
CA GLU A 262 -21.28 17.17 -24.55
C GLU A 262 -20.96 16.49 -23.22
N GLY A 263 -19.72 16.06 -23.03
CA GLY A 263 -19.30 15.37 -21.81
C GLY A 263 -17.85 15.61 -21.43
N MET A 264 -17.58 15.61 -20.13
CA MET A 264 -16.23 15.73 -19.59
C MET A 264 -16.03 14.78 -18.39
N ALA A 265 -14.77 14.52 -18.02
CA ALA A 265 -14.46 13.71 -16.86
C ALA A 265 -14.86 14.43 -15.55
N ASN A 266 -15.56 13.72 -14.66
CA ASN A 266 -16.01 14.25 -13.37
C ASN A 266 -15.19 13.73 -12.18
N CYS A 267 -14.27 12.80 -12.40
CA CYS A 267 -13.40 12.25 -11.36
C CYS A 267 -12.33 13.24 -10.89
N LEU A 268 -12.14 14.35 -11.61
CA LEU A 268 -11.16 15.39 -11.30
C LEU A 268 -11.86 16.67 -10.80
N PRO A 269 -11.38 17.27 -9.70
CA PRO A 269 -11.93 18.53 -9.21
C PRO A 269 -11.56 19.69 -10.16
N PHE A 270 -12.53 20.57 -10.43
CA PHE A 270 -12.37 21.75 -11.27
C PHE A 270 -11.82 21.44 -12.68
N TYR A 271 -12.18 20.29 -13.25
CA TYR A 271 -11.79 19.91 -14.61
C TYR A 271 -12.73 20.55 -15.63
N GLY A 272 -12.17 21.15 -16.70
CA GLY A 272 -13.00 21.84 -17.69
C GLY A 272 -12.22 22.38 -18.89
N VAL A 273 -12.70 23.51 -19.44
CA VAL A 273 -12.21 24.08 -20.71
C VAL A 273 -10.73 24.50 -20.65
N MET A 274 -10.25 24.94 -19.49
CA MET A 274 -8.84 25.29 -19.30
C MET A 274 -7.91 24.08 -19.44
N ASP A 275 -8.36 22.90 -19.02
CA ASP A 275 -7.60 21.67 -19.16
C ASP A 275 -7.62 21.19 -20.62
N LEU A 276 -8.76 21.33 -21.32
CA LEU A 276 -8.83 21.10 -22.77
C LEU A 276 -7.84 22.01 -23.52
N LYS A 277 -7.74 23.29 -23.13
CA LYS A 277 -6.75 24.22 -23.68
C LYS A 277 -5.32 23.72 -23.47
N GLU A 278 -5.00 23.15 -22.31
CA GLU A 278 -3.68 22.57 -22.04
C GLU A 278 -3.36 21.40 -22.98
N ILE A 279 -4.34 20.53 -23.23
CA ILE A 279 -4.21 19.40 -24.19
C ILE A 279 -3.96 19.92 -25.60
N LEU A 280 -4.80 20.85 -26.07
CA LEU A 280 -4.67 21.41 -27.42
C LEU A 280 -3.36 22.17 -27.58
N ASN A 281 -2.90 22.85 -26.53
CA ASN A 281 -1.60 23.49 -26.49
C ASN A 281 -0.44 22.50 -26.59
N ALA A 282 -0.54 21.34 -25.92
CA ALA A 282 0.46 20.27 -26.05
C ALA A 282 0.48 19.71 -27.49
N ILE A 283 -0.68 19.54 -28.11
CA ILE A 283 -0.76 19.06 -29.50
C ILE A 283 -0.16 20.09 -30.47
N LEU A 284 -0.53 21.37 -30.35
CA LEU A 284 -0.12 22.39 -31.31
C LEU A 284 1.35 22.80 -31.14
N ASN A 285 1.77 23.12 -29.91
CA ASN A 285 3.10 23.70 -29.65
C ASN A 285 4.18 22.65 -29.39
N LYS A 286 3.83 21.49 -28.83
CA LYS A 286 4.79 20.41 -28.53
C LYS A 286 4.71 19.26 -29.53
N ASN A 287 3.80 19.31 -30.50
CA ASN A 287 3.56 18.26 -31.49
C ASN A 287 3.35 16.88 -30.86
N ALA A 288 2.61 16.84 -29.74
CA ALA A 288 2.33 15.61 -29.00
C ALA A 288 1.56 14.61 -29.87
N LYS A 289 2.14 13.42 -30.05
CA LYS A 289 1.53 12.33 -30.84
C LYS A 289 0.77 11.36 -29.95
N GLU A 290 1.30 11.12 -28.77
CA GLU A 290 0.79 10.10 -27.85
C GLU A 290 0.00 10.72 -26.71
N VAL A 291 -0.89 9.92 -26.12
CA VAL A 291 -1.80 10.38 -25.05
C VAL A 291 -1.03 10.85 -23.82
N TYR A 292 0.07 10.18 -23.46
CA TYR A 292 0.87 10.51 -22.28
C TYR A 292 1.52 11.91 -22.38
N GLU A 293 1.84 12.39 -23.58
CA GLU A 293 2.50 13.68 -23.83
C GLU A 293 1.55 14.88 -23.68
N CYS A 294 0.25 14.63 -23.81
CA CYS A 294 -0.79 15.65 -23.80
C CYS A 294 -1.73 15.52 -22.60
N ARG A 295 -1.33 14.81 -21.54
CA ARG A 295 -2.03 14.80 -20.25
C ARG A 295 -1.89 16.16 -19.54
N PRO A 296 -3.00 16.81 -19.15
CA PRO A 296 -2.96 18.00 -18.31
C PRO A 296 -2.34 17.68 -16.94
N ARG A 297 -1.74 18.68 -16.29
CA ARG A 297 -1.17 18.52 -14.94
C ARG A 297 -2.15 17.90 -13.95
N LYS A 298 -3.42 18.29 -13.98
CA LYS A 298 -4.46 17.73 -13.10
C LYS A 298 -4.66 16.23 -13.33
N VAL A 299 -4.66 15.81 -14.60
CA VAL A 299 -4.78 14.39 -14.97
C VAL A 299 -3.56 13.61 -14.51
N THR A 300 -2.37 14.15 -14.71
CA THR A 300 -1.13 13.52 -14.23
C THR A 300 -1.17 13.31 -12.71
N SER A 301 -1.50 14.35 -11.93
CA SER A 301 -1.60 14.23 -10.46
C SER A 301 -2.71 13.28 -10.00
N TYR A 302 -3.84 13.22 -10.72
CA TYR A 302 -4.88 12.23 -10.46
C TYR A 302 -4.36 10.81 -10.69
N LEU A 303 -3.67 10.56 -11.81
CA LEU A 303 -3.10 9.25 -12.13
C LEU A 303 -1.97 8.84 -11.18
N GLU A 304 -1.17 9.79 -10.67
CA GLU A 304 -0.21 9.56 -9.58
C GLU A 304 -0.94 9.06 -8.33
N GLY A 305 -2.00 9.75 -7.92
CA GLY A 305 -2.83 9.36 -6.79
C GLY A 305 -3.46 7.97 -6.97
N GLU A 306 -3.97 7.68 -8.17
CA GLU A 306 -4.54 6.37 -8.50
C GLU A 306 -3.49 5.26 -8.50
N ALA A 307 -2.28 5.51 -9.00
CA ALA A 307 -1.18 4.55 -8.95
C ALA A 307 -0.83 4.19 -7.49
N VAL A 308 -0.80 5.17 -6.59
CA VAL A 308 -0.57 4.97 -5.16
C VAL A 308 -1.75 4.27 -4.48
N ARG A 309 -2.98 4.58 -4.88
CA ARG A 309 -4.17 3.90 -4.35
C ARG A 309 -4.15 2.42 -4.73
N LEU A 310 -3.80 2.11 -5.97
CA LEU A 310 -3.71 0.74 -6.47
C LEU A 310 -2.54 -0.02 -5.86
N SER A 311 -1.37 0.62 -5.68
CA SER A 311 -0.22 -0.02 -5.02
C SER A 311 -0.53 -0.43 -3.58
N ARG A 312 -1.32 0.36 -2.86
CA ARG A 312 -1.76 0.06 -1.49
C ARG A 312 -2.76 -1.10 -1.40
N GLN A 313 -3.38 -1.48 -2.51
CA GLN A 313 -4.28 -2.64 -2.57
C GLN A 313 -3.52 -3.96 -2.77
N LEU A 314 -2.20 -3.89 -3.01
CA LEU A 314 -1.37 -5.08 -3.10
C LEU A 314 -1.33 -5.83 -1.76
N PRO A 315 -1.14 -7.17 -1.79
CA PRO A 315 -0.95 -7.95 -0.58
C PRO A 315 0.17 -7.38 0.28
N MET A 316 0.02 -7.44 1.60
CA MET A 316 1.04 -6.95 2.55
C MET A 316 2.39 -7.67 2.44
N TYR A 317 2.42 -8.84 1.81
CA TYR A 317 3.61 -9.64 1.60
C TYR A 317 3.62 -10.12 0.17
N LEU A 318 4.68 -9.80 -0.56
CA LEU A 318 4.89 -10.30 -1.91
C LEU A 318 5.72 -11.59 -1.88
N SER A 319 5.41 -12.54 -2.77
CA SER A 319 6.25 -13.73 -2.93
C SER A 319 7.58 -13.38 -3.60
N LYS A 320 8.56 -14.29 -3.52
CA LYS A 320 9.86 -14.07 -4.19
C LYS A 320 9.68 -13.98 -5.71
N GLU A 321 8.76 -14.78 -6.24
CA GLU A 321 8.42 -14.85 -7.65
C GLU A 321 7.80 -13.53 -8.11
N ASP A 322 6.86 -12.96 -7.33
CA ASP A 322 6.25 -11.66 -7.64
C ASP A 322 7.27 -10.53 -7.65
N VAL A 323 8.18 -10.51 -6.67
CA VAL A 323 9.23 -9.48 -6.59
C VAL A 323 10.22 -9.62 -7.74
N GLN A 324 10.56 -10.86 -8.13
CA GLN A 324 11.41 -11.09 -9.29
C GLN A 324 10.73 -10.62 -10.59
N ASP A 325 9.43 -10.87 -10.75
CA ASP A 325 8.66 -10.35 -11.88
C ASP A 325 8.64 -8.82 -11.91
N ILE A 326 8.42 -8.17 -10.76
CA ILE A 326 8.46 -6.71 -10.64
C ILE A 326 9.81 -6.15 -11.09
N ILE A 327 10.93 -6.77 -10.65
CA ILE A 327 12.28 -6.35 -11.06
C ILE A 327 12.48 -6.53 -12.56
N ASN A 328 12.01 -7.64 -13.12
CA ASN A 328 12.13 -7.91 -14.56
C ASN A 328 11.34 -6.87 -15.37
N ARG A 329 10.10 -6.57 -14.96
CA ARG A 329 9.27 -5.51 -15.57
C ARG A 329 9.93 -4.14 -15.45
N MET A 330 10.50 -3.82 -14.28
CA MET A 330 11.24 -2.58 -14.06
C MET A 330 12.42 -2.44 -15.02
N LYS A 331 13.27 -3.47 -15.14
CA LYS A 331 14.41 -3.45 -16.07
C LYS A 331 13.95 -3.26 -17.52
N HIS A 332 12.89 -3.95 -17.92
CA HIS A 332 12.38 -3.88 -19.29
C HIS A 332 11.76 -2.51 -19.62
N GLN A 333 11.00 -1.92 -18.69
CA GLN A 333 10.24 -0.69 -18.96
C GLN A 333 10.98 0.60 -18.64
N PHE A 334 11.89 0.59 -17.66
CA PHE A 334 12.59 1.79 -17.19
C PHE A 334 14.09 1.78 -17.48
N GLY A 335 14.69 0.62 -17.73
CA GLY A 335 16.14 0.50 -17.89
C GLY A 335 16.88 1.20 -16.75
N ASN A 336 17.70 2.20 -17.10
CA ASN A 336 18.45 3.03 -16.16
C ASN A 336 17.89 4.46 -15.97
N GLU A 337 16.79 4.80 -16.65
CA GLU A 337 16.27 6.16 -16.75
C GLU A 337 15.49 6.59 -15.51
N ILE A 338 14.69 5.67 -14.96
CA ILE A 338 13.86 5.95 -13.79
C ILE A 338 14.40 5.18 -12.59
N LYS A 339 14.77 5.93 -11.54
CA LYS A 339 15.36 5.38 -10.31
C LYS A 339 14.48 5.58 -9.08
N GLY A 340 13.31 6.19 -9.22
CA GLY A 340 12.44 6.52 -8.10
C GLY A 340 10.95 6.45 -8.41
N CYS A 341 10.14 6.38 -7.36
CA CYS A 341 8.69 6.31 -7.46
C CYS A 341 8.07 7.66 -7.83
N VAL A 342 6.73 7.69 -7.97
CA VAL A 342 5.95 8.91 -8.27
C VAL A 342 6.21 10.08 -7.30
N HIS A 343 6.72 9.78 -6.09
CA HIS A 343 7.07 10.79 -5.08
C HIS A 343 8.56 11.20 -5.12
N GLY A 344 9.33 10.76 -6.11
CA GLY A 344 10.77 11.04 -6.23
C GLY A 344 11.67 10.27 -5.27
N ARG A 345 11.15 9.26 -4.56
CA ARG A 345 11.94 8.43 -3.64
C ARG A 345 12.60 7.26 -4.39
N PRO A 346 13.86 6.92 -4.10
CA PRO A 346 14.56 5.88 -4.86
C PRO A 346 13.95 4.48 -4.65
N PHE A 347 14.08 3.63 -5.67
CA PHE A 347 13.71 2.22 -5.63
C PHE A 347 14.66 1.41 -4.74
N PHE A 348 15.96 1.69 -4.88
CA PHE A 348 17.05 1.04 -4.18
C PHE A 348 17.65 1.97 -3.14
N HIS A 349 17.93 1.46 -1.94
CA HIS A 349 18.74 2.15 -0.94
C HIS A 349 20.05 1.37 -0.81
N HIS A 350 21.17 2.03 -1.07
CA HIS A 350 22.48 1.43 -0.93
C HIS A 350 22.77 1.10 0.55
N LEU A 351 23.30 -0.09 0.83
CA LEU A 351 23.72 -0.50 2.17
C LEU A 351 25.25 -0.56 2.26
N THR A 352 25.89 -1.40 1.45
CA THR A 352 27.33 -1.66 1.53
C THR A 352 27.90 -2.15 0.19
N HIS A 353 29.15 -1.80 -0.12
CA HIS A 353 29.87 -2.41 -1.23
C HIS A 353 30.32 -3.84 -0.86
N LEU A 354 30.26 -4.74 -1.83
CA LEU A 354 30.85 -6.08 -1.71
C LEU A 354 32.37 -5.94 -1.83
N PRO A 355 33.16 -6.55 -0.93
CA PRO A 355 34.60 -6.56 -1.08
C PRO A 355 34.98 -7.29 -2.37
N GLU A 356 35.76 -6.64 -3.23
CA GLU A 356 36.33 -7.29 -4.42
C GLU A 356 37.18 -8.47 -3.95
N ALA A 357 36.91 -9.66 -4.51
CA ALA A 357 37.72 -10.83 -4.22
C ALA A 357 39.10 -10.61 -4.86
N THR A 358 40.09 -10.24 -4.05
CA THR A 358 41.52 -10.30 -4.40
C THR A 358 41.96 -11.71 -4.72
#